data_AF-A0A7C7K2C4-F1
#
_entry.id   AF-A0A7C7K2C4-F1
#
_cell.length_a   1.000
_cell.length_b   1.000
_cell.length_c   1.000
_cell.angle_alpha   90.00
_cell.angle_beta   90.00
_cell.angle_gamma   90.00
#
_symmetry.space_group_name_H-M   'P 1'
#
loop_
_entity.id
_entity.type
_entity.pdbx_description
1 polymer ?
#
loop_
_entity_poly.entity_id
_entity_poly.type
_entity_poly.pdbx_seq_one_letter_code
_entity_poly.pdbx_strand_id
1 'polypeptide(L)'
;MNTNYKNIAKGGKAVYGGTVGVCMLDTQFPRIHGDIANARTWSVPVHYRVVPGATPKAAVFDGGKEILDGFIDAAKQLVKMGADGITTNCGFLSLFQEKMAEVVNVPVATSS
;
A
#
# COMPACT_ATOMS: atom_id res chain seq x y z
N MET A 1 15.25 -14.07 43.60
CA MET A 1 15.56 -13.72 42.20
C MET A 1 14.68 -12.52 41.84
N ASN A 2 15.30 -11.36 41.63
CA ASN A 2 14.63 -10.07 41.54
C ASN A 2 14.49 -9.69 40.05
N THR A 3 13.36 -10.03 39.42
CA THR A 3 13.11 -9.71 38.01
C THR A 3 12.69 -8.24 37.88
N ASN A 4 13.62 -7.40 37.43
CA ASN A 4 13.39 -5.97 37.13
C ASN A 4 12.46 -5.82 35.91
N TYR A 5 11.15 -5.79 36.14
CA TYR A 5 10.12 -5.57 35.11
C TYR A 5 10.02 -4.11 34.61
N LYS A 6 10.98 -3.23 34.92
CA LYS A 6 10.83 -1.78 34.73
C LYS A 6 10.83 -1.25 33.28
N ASN A 7 11.00 -2.09 32.24
CA ASN A 7 11.19 -1.65 30.84
C ASN A 7 10.35 -2.40 29.76
N ILE A 8 9.14 -2.87 30.05
CA ILE A 8 8.35 -3.57 29.01
C ILE A 8 7.22 -2.69 28.49
N ALA A 9 7.46 -2.00 27.36
CA ALA A 9 6.40 -1.34 26.61
C ALA A 9 5.60 -2.36 25.77
N LYS A 10 4.27 -2.29 25.80
CA LYS A 10 3.36 -3.04 24.90
C LYS A 10 2.24 -2.12 24.40
N GLY A 11 2.12 -2.04 23.07
CA GLY A 11 1.14 -1.21 22.37
C GLY A 11 -0.01 -2.01 21.74
N GLY A 12 -0.81 -1.34 20.90
CA GLY A 12 -1.96 -1.92 20.19
C GLY A 12 -2.78 -0.93 19.33
N LYS A 13 -2.68 0.38 19.67
CA LYS A 13 -3.08 1.61 18.95
C LYS A 13 -4.24 2.39 19.60
N ALA A 14 -4.05 3.71 19.67
CA ALA A 14 -5.07 4.77 19.72
C ALA A 14 -4.42 6.18 19.68
N VAL A 15 -3.32 6.51 19.00
CA VAL A 15 -2.95 6.50 17.56
C VAL A 15 -1.42 6.69 17.54
N TYR A 16 -0.66 6.05 16.64
CA TYR A 16 0.72 6.51 16.40
C TYR A 16 1.16 6.39 14.95
N GLY A 17 1.73 7.49 14.44
CA GLY A 17 2.55 7.58 13.23
C GLY A 17 1.93 7.02 11.96
N GLY A 18 0.60 7.05 11.83
CA GLY A 18 -0.13 6.28 10.83
C GLY A 18 0.39 6.47 9.41
N THR A 19 0.55 5.37 8.67
CA THR A 19 1.19 5.40 7.35
C THR A 19 0.27 4.88 6.25
N VAL A 20 0.36 5.49 5.07
CA VAL A 20 -0.34 5.01 3.87
C VAL A 20 0.58 4.08 3.08
N GLY A 21 0.10 2.90 2.71
CA GLY A 21 0.76 2.04 1.75
C GLY A 21 0.26 2.32 0.33
N VAL A 22 1.16 2.60 -0.61
CA VAL A 22 0.81 2.81 -2.03
C VAL A 22 1.37 1.65 -2.86
N CYS A 23 0.47 0.83 -3.40
CA CYS A 23 0.82 -0.16 -4.41
C CYS A 23 0.97 0.53 -5.78
N MET A 24 2.11 0.34 -6.41
CA MET A 24 2.54 1.07 -7.59
C MET A 24 2.61 0.15 -8.81
N LEU A 25 2.03 0.59 -9.93
CA LEU A 25 2.37 0.05 -11.25
C LEU A 25 3.86 0.26 -11.54
N ASP A 26 4.45 -0.68 -12.27
CA ASP A 26 5.83 -0.64 -12.76
C ASP A 26 5.95 0.36 -13.91
N THR A 27 6.07 1.64 -13.54
CA THR A 27 6.06 2.77 -14.47
C THR A 27 7.12 3.80 -14.10
N GLN A 28 7.86 4.26 -15.11
CA GLN A 28 8.92 5.25 -14.95
C GLN A 28 8.63 6.49 -15.80
N PHE A 29 8.20 7.56 -15.13
CA PHE A 29 8.03 8.89 -15.70
C PHE A 29 8.18 9.94 -14.60
N PRO A 30 8.40 11.23 -14.92
CA PRO A 30 8.62 12.27 -13.92
C PRO A 30 7.50 12.33 -12.88
N ARG A 31 7.86 12.17 -11.61
CA ARG A 31 6.95 12.26 -10.45
C ARG A 31 7.05 13.65 -9.84
N ILE A 32 6.39 14.62 -10.45
CA ILE A 32 6.39 16.01 -9.95
C ILE A 32 5.72 16.09 -8.56
N HIS A 33 5.95 17.18 -7.83
CA HIS A 33 5.21 17.41 -6.59
C HIS A 33 3.70 17.49 -6.90
N GLY A 34 2.89 16.76 -6.12
CA GLY A 34 1.47 16.52 -6.42
C GLY A 34 1.19 15.13 -6.99
N ASP A 35 2.20 14.45 -7.56
CA ASP A 35 2.07 13.04 -7.97
C ASP A 35 2.10 12.12 -6.73
N ILE A 36 1.25 11.10 -6.73
CA ILE A 36 1.10 10.12 -5.64
C ILE A 36 2.41 9.37 -5.33
N ALA A 37 3.25 9.14 -6.34
CA ALA A 37 4.53 8.45 -6.25
C ALA A 37 5.69 9.39 -5.84
N ASN A 38 5.42 10.68 -5.66
CA ASN A 38 6.39 11.59 -5.07
C ASN A 38 6.18 11.62 -3.56
N ALA A 39 7.17 11.12 -2.80
CA ALA A 39 7.09 11.05 -1.34
C ALA A 39 6.91 12.42 -0.66
N ARG A 40 7.25 13.52 -1.33
CA ARG A 40 7.08 14.89 -0.81
C ARG A 40 5.67 15.43 -1.02
N THR A 41 4.82 14.75 -1.79
CA THR A 41 3.40 15.13 -2.00
C THR A 41 2.56 14.95 -0.74
N TRP A 42 2.92 13.99 0.10
CA TRP A 42 2.09 13.59 1.23
C TRP A 42 2.36 14.42 2.49
N SER A 43 1.29 14.77 3.19
CA SER A 43 1.34 15.36 4.54
C SER A 43 1.50 14.31 5.64
N VAL A 44 1.49 13.03 5.28
CA VAL A 44 1.62 11.87 6.16
C VAL A 44 2.73 10.94 5.64
N PRO A 45 3.34 10.09 6.48
CA PRO A 45 4.33 9.13 6.01
C PRO A 45 3.71 8.10 5.07
N VAL A 46 4.45 7.72 4.04
CA VAL A 46 3.99 6.77 3.00
C VAL A 46 5.04 5.70 2.73
N HIS A 47 4.57 4.47 2.58
CA HIS A 47 5.34 3.34 2.09
C HIS A 47 4.94 3.00 0.67
N TYR A 48 5.92 2.76 -0.20
CA TYR A 48 5.69 2.39 -1.59
C TYR A 48 6.10 0.94 -1.84
N ARG A 49 5.33 0.25 -2.69
CA ARG A 49 5.72 -1.02 -3.30
C ARG A 49 5.36 -1.05 -4.77
N VAL A 50 6.37 -1.16 -5.62
CA VAL A 50 6.19 -1.41 -7.06
C VAL A 50 5.86 -2.89 -7.25
N VAL A 51 4.84 -3.17 -8.05
CA VAL A 51 4.47 -4.52 -8.50
C VAL A 51 5.19 -4.76 -9.83
N PRO A 52 6.29 -5.54 -9.87
CA PRO A 52 7.09 -5.71 -11.08
C PRO A 52 6.25 -6.26 -12.24
N GLY A 53 6.44 -5.73 -13.44
CA GLY A 53 5.69 -6.15 -14.63
C GLY A 53 4.23 -5.66 -14.69
N ALA A 54 3.72 -5.01 -13.65
CA ALA A 54 2.39 -4.41 -13.66
C ALA A 54 2.40 -3.10 -14.46
N THR A 55 2.23 -3.21 -15.77
CA THR A 55 2.18 -2.05 -16.67
C THR A 55 0.76 -1.50 -16.82
N PRO A 56 0.57 -0.23 -17.24
CA PRO A 56 -0.76 0.30 -17.56
C PRO A 56 -1.49 -0.53 -18.61
N LYS A 57 -0.75 -1.14 -19.54
CA LYS A 57 -1.32 -2.01 -20.56
C LYS A 57 -1.93 -3.26 -19.93
N ALA A 58 -1.18 -3.93 -19.06
CA ALA A 58 -1.64 -5.12 -18.35
C ALA A 58 -2.84 -4.83 -17.44
N ALA A 59 -2.86 -3.65 -16.81
CA ALA A 59 -4.03 -3.20 -16.06
C ALA A 59 -5.23 -3.06 -17.01
N VAL A 60 -5.17 -2.17 -18.00
CA VAL A 60 -6.34 -1.73 -18.78
C VAL A 60 -6.83 -2.75 -19.82
N PHE A 61 -5.93 -3.40 -20.56
CA PHE A 61 -6.30 -4.19 -21.74
C PHE A 61 -6.51 -5.68 -21.45
N ASP A 62 -5.81 -6.23 -20.45
CA ASP A 62 -5.82 -7.68 -20.18
C ASP A 62 -6.76 -8.04 -19.01
N GLY A 63 -7.65 -7.10 -18.63
CA GLY A 63 -8.55 -7.22 -17.46
C GLY A 63 -7.81 -7.31 -16.12
N GLY A 64 -6.48 -7.12 -16.15
CA GLY A 64 -5.54 -7.10 -15.03
C GLY A 64 -5.59 -8.29 -14.07
N LYS A 65 -6.24 -9.40 -14.47
CA LYS A 65 -6.30 -10.63 -13.68
C LYS A 65 -4.90 -11.20 -13.40
N GLU A 66 -3.98 -11.02 -14.35
CA GLU A 66 -2.60 -11.51 -14.25
C GLU A 66 -1.74 -10.73 -13.25
N ILE A 67 -2.12 -9.49 -12.91
CA ILE A 67 -1.34 -8.63 -12.00
C ILE A 67 -1.94 -8.56 -10.58
N LEU A 68 -3.17 -9.04 -10.39
CA LEU A 68 -3.88 -9.02 -9.10
C LEU A 68 -3.06 -9.66 -7.98
N ASP A 69 -2.47 -10.83 -8.22
CA ASP A 69 -1.68 -11.53 -7.19
C ASP A 69 -0.46 -10.70 -6.75
N GLY A 70 0.17 -9.98 -7.68
CA GLY A 70 1.26 -9.06 -7.37
C GLY A 70 0.79 -7.88 -6.51
N PHE A 71 -0.40 -7.34 -6.77
CA PHE A 71 -1.00 -6.29 -5.93
C PHE A 71 -1.39 -6.79 -4.54
N ILE A 72 -1.90 -8.02 -4.43
CA ILE A 72 -2.18 -8.67 -3.15
C ILE A 72 -0.91 -8.84 -2.33
N ASP A 73 0.18 -9.34 -2.94
CA ASP A 73 1.45 -9.50 -2.25
C ASP A 73 2.02 -8.15 -1.79
N ALA A 74 2.03 -7.15 -2.68
CA ALA A 74 2.48 -5.80 -2.34
C ALA A 74 1.69 -5.20 -1.16
N ALA A 75 0.35 -5.36 -1.15
CA ALA A 75 -0.49 -4.89 -0.06
C ALA A 75 -0.15 -5.59 1.27
N LYS A 76 0.00 -6.92 1.27
CA LYS A 76 0.41 -7.68 2.46
C LYS A 76 1.78 -7.25 2.99
N GLN A 77 2.74 -6.99 2.10
CA GLN A 77 4.05 -6.49 2.48
C GLN A 77 3.98 -5.09 3.10
N LEU A 78 3.19 -4.19 2.52
CA LEU A 78 2.98 -2.83 3.06
C LEU A 78 2.34 -2.88 4.46
N VAL A 79 1.33 -3.74 4.65
CA VAL A 79 0.73 -3.97 5.97
C VAL A 79 1.78 -4.48 6.97
N LYS A 80 2.61 -5.45 6.57
CA LYS A 80 3.69 -5.97 7.41
C LYS A 80 4.73 -4.90 7.77
N MET A 81 4.95 -3.91 6.90
CA MET A 81 5.83 -2.76 7.20
C MET A 81 5.20 -1.76 8.17
N GLY A 82 3.88 -1.78 8.34
CA GLY A 82 3.16 -0.87 9.21
C GLY A 82 2.15 0.06 8.52
N ALA A 83 1.79 -0.20 7.26
CA ALA A 83 0.69 0.53 6.60
C ALA A 83 -0.63 0.36 7.36
N ASP A 84 -1.31 1.47 7.63
CA ASP A 84 -2.62 1.52 8.28
C ASP A 84 -3.78 1.57 7.29
N GLY A 85 -3.46 1.80 6.02
CA GLY A 85 -4.39 1.74 4.90
C GLY A 85 -3.62 1.58 3.60
N ILE A 86 -4.27 0.99 2.60
CA ILE A 86 -3.68 0.73 1.28
C ILE A 86 -4.40 1.56 0.23
N THR A 87 -3.63 2.12 -0.70
CA THR A 87 -4.12 2.75 -1.93
C THR A 87 -3.27 2.34 -3.12
N THR A 88 -3.65 2.78 -4.31
CA THR A 88 -3.00 2.46 -5.58
C THR A 88 -2.79 3.72 -6.43
N ASN A 89 -1.86 3.67 -7.38
CA ASN A 89 -1.56 4.80 -8.26
C ASN A 89 -2.31 4.79 -9.61
N CYS A 90 -3.31 3.92 -9.79
CA CYS A 90 -4.02 3.79 -11.06
C CYS A 90 -5.52 3.52 -10.85
N GLY A 91 -6.35 4.30 -11.56
CA GLY A 91 -7.82 4.24 -11.53
C GLY A 91 -8.41 2.86 -11.81
N PHE A 92 -7.80 2.16 -12.76
CA PHE A 92 -8.25 0.84 -13.21
C PHE A 92 -8.19 -0.24 -12.11
N LEU A 93 -7.40 -0.01 -11.07
CA LEU A 93 -7.23 -0.93 -9.96
C LEU A 93 -8.43 -0.92 -8.99
N SER A 94 -9.44 -0.07 -9.23
CA SER A 94 -10.78 -0.16 -8.64
C SER A 94 -11.36 -1.58 -8.70
N LEU A 95 -11.10 -2.29 -9.80
CA LEU A 95 -11.57 -3.66 -10.00
C LEU A 95 -10.98 -4.67 -9.00
N PHE A 96 -9.85 -4.33 -8.38
CA PHE A 96 -9.17 -5.20 -7.42
C PHE A 96 -9.47 -4.85 -5.98
N GLN A 97 -10.17 -3.73 -5.72
CA GLN A 97 -10.37 -3.22 -4.37
C GLN A 97 -10.98 -4.26 -3.43
N GLU A 98 -12.07 -4.91 -3.84
CA GLU A 98 -12.74 -5.94 -3.03
C GLU A 98 -11.80 -7.11 -2.75
N LYS A 99 -11.09 -7.61 -3.77
CA LYS A 99 -10.16 -8.74 -3.62
C LYS A 99 -8.94 -8.42 -2.78
N MET A 100 -8.42 -7.20 -2.86
CA MET A 100 -7.35 -6.75 -1.99
C MET A 100 -7.85 -6.57 -0.55
N ALA A 101 -9.03 -6.00 -0.36
CA ALA A 101 -9.63 -5.80 0.96
C ALA A 101 -9.95 -7.13 1.68
N GLU A 102 -10.34 -8.17 0.94
CA GLU A 102 -10.59 -9.52 1.48
C GLU A 102 -9.34 -10.15 2.13
N VAL A 103 -8.13 -9.74 1.71
CA VAL A 103 -6.86 -10.42 2.08
C VAL A 103 -5.94 -9.60 2.97
N VAL A 104 -6.30 -8.35 3.28
CA VAL A 104 -5.58 -7.49 4.24
C VAL A 104 -6.50 -7.05 5.38
N ASN A 105 -5.93 -6.79 6.55
CA ASN A 105 -6.68 -6.40 7.74
C ASN A 105 -6.75 -4.87 7.95
N VAL A 106 -6.54 -4.10 6.88
CA VAL A 106 -6.58 -2.62 6.88
C VAL A 106 -7.48 -2.12 5.75
N PRO A 107 -8.02 -0.89 5.83
CA PRO A 107 -8.82 -0.33 4.74
C PRO A 107 -8.04 -0.26 3.42
N VAL A 108 -8.71 -0.57 2.32
CA VAL A 108 -8.20 -0.42 0.96
C VAL A 108 -9.08 0.60 0.23
N ALA A 109 -8.46 1.62 -0.34
CA ALA A 109 -9.12 2.65 -1.13
C ALA A 109 -8.38 2.85 -2.45
N THR A 110 -9.02 2.50 -3.56
CA THR A 110 -8.51 2.71 -4.90
C THR A 110 -9.39 3.72 -5.63
N SER A 111 -8.79 4.68 -6.32
CA SER A 111 -9.54 5.64 -7.14
C SER A 111 -10.03 4.97 -8.43
N SER A 112 -11.11 5.48 -9.04
CA SER A 112 -11.63 5.10 -10.36
C SER A 112 -11.26 6.12 -11.42
#